data_AF-A0A453C7V6-F1
#
_entry.id   AF-A0A453C7V6-F1
#
_cell.length_a   1.000
_cell.length_b   1.000
_cell.length_c   1.000
_cell.angle_alpha   90.00
_cell.angle_beta   90.00
_cell.angle_gamma   90.00
#
_symmetry.space_group_name_H-M   'P 1'
#
loop_
_entity.id
_entity.type
_entity.pdbx_description
1 polymer ?
#
loop_
_entity_poly.entity_id
_entity_poly.type
_entity_poly.pdbx_seq_one_letter_code
_entity_poly.pdbx_strand_id
1 'polypeptide(L)'
;MAPKTGADTAGVPAETQMLLLEKTGNGVEDTVYALMLPVLDGDFRASLQGSPENELQFCFESGDPDVQTMDAVDAVFVNSGDNPFKLMKESIKILSKIKGTFSHIESKETPANLDWFGWCTWDAFYKAVNPVGIEEGLQSLREGGAPPRFLIIDDGWQQIVNEFKEVDGALLEETVFAERLVDLKENDKFRGEACKNLGDLVKKIKETHGVKYVYAWHALLGYWGGVCTSSDVMEKYNPKLVYPVQSPGDVANLRDVAMDSLEKYGVGIIDPEKIYEFYNDQHSYLSSVGVDGVKVDVQNVMETLGHGFGGRVALTRKYQHALEESIARNFKGNNLICCMSHSSDHIYSALKSAVARASEDFMPREPTLQTLHIANVAFNSLLLGEIFIPDWDMFQSKHETAEFHGAARALSGGGVYVR
;
A
#
# COMPACT_ATOMS: atom_id res chain seq x y z
N MET A 1 -5.92 5.91 7.42
CA MET A 1 -6.90 5.61 8.50
C MET A 1 -6.48 6.25 9.83
N ALA A 2 -7.39 6.95 10.51
CA ALA A 2 -7.18 7.51 11.85
C ALA A 2 -8.14 6.83 12.86
N PRO A 3 -7.66 6.38 14.03
CA PRO A 3 -8.49 5.70 15.01
C PRO A 3 -9.51 6.65 15.63
N LYS A 4 -10.70 6.14 15.95
CA LYS A 4 -11.69 6.84 16.76
C LYS A 4 -12.08 6.01 17.97
N THR A 5 -12.35 6.71 19.07
CA THR A 5 -12.82 6.14 20.33
C THR A 5 -14.07 6.87 20.78
N GLY A 6 -15.04 6.15 21.32
CA GLY A 6 -16.31 6.71 21.78
C GLY A 6 -17.06 5.74 22.69
N ALA A 7 -18.19 6.20 23.22
CA ALA A 7 -19.07 5.39 24.09
C ALA A 7 -20.44 5.11 23.45
N ASP A 8 -20.72 5.70 22.29
CA ASP A 8 -21.94 5.49 21.52
C ASP A 8 -21.62 4.91 20.14
N THR A 9 -22.64 4.29 19.54
CA THR A 9 -22.58 3.71 18.20
C THR A 9 -22.69 4.78 17.12
N ALA A 10 -23.36 5.91 17.37
CA ALA A 10 -23.44 7.02 16.42
C ALA A 10 -22.06 7.61 16.06
N GLY A 11 -21.10 7.54 16.98
CA GLY A 11 -19.72 7.96 16.76
C GLY A 11 -18.85 7.01 15.93
N VAL A 12 -19.35 5.82 15.55
CA VAL A 12 -18.62 4.86 14.72
C VAL A 12 -18.52 5.41 13.28
N PRO A 13 -17.32 5.71 12.76
CA PRO A 13 -17.16 6.26 11.42
C PRO A 13 -17.68 5.32 10.32
N ALA A 14 -18.09 5.90 9.19
CA ALA A 14 -18.28 5.14 7.96
C ALA A 14 -16.98 4.42 7.58
N GLU A 15 -17.09 3.25 6.93
CA GLU A 15 -15.94 2.45 6.52
C GLU A 15 -15.09 1.87 7.66
N THR A 16 -15.65 1.72 8.87
CA THR A 16 -14.92 1.13 9.99
C THR A 16 -14.62 -0.35 9.73
N GLN A 17 -13.32 -0.69 9.67
CA GLN A 17 -12.82 -2.05 9.38
C GLN A 17 -12.52 -2.90 10.63
N MET A 18 -12.53 -2.28 11.81
CA MET A 18 -12.28 -2.92 13.10
C MET A 18 -13.00 -2.14 14.19
N LEU A 19 -13.84 -2.82 14.97
CA LEU A 19 -14.47 -2.25 16.16
C LEU A 19 -14.09 -3.10 17.38
N LEU A 20 -13.44 -2.47 18.36
CA LEU A 20 -13.11 -3.08 19.64
C LEU A 20 -13.95 -2.42 20.73
N LEU A 21 -14.80 -3.19 21.38
CA LEU A 21 -15.66 -2.75 22.47
C LEU A 21 -15.04 -3.16 23.80
N GLU A 22 -14.95 -2.23 24.73
CA GLU A 22 -14.58 -2.50 26.12
C GLU A 22 -15.82 -2.45 27.00
N LYS A 23 -16.06 -3.53 27.75
CA LYS A 23 -17.07 -3.58 28.80
C LYS A 23 -16.37 -3.69 30.14
N THR A 24 -16.41 -2.61 30.92
CA THR A 24 -15.91 -2.61 32.29
C THR A 24 -16.92 -3.27 33.23
N GLY A 25 -16.47 -4.26 33.99
CA GLY A 25 -17.23 -4.85 35.09
C GLY A 25 -17.12 -4.05 36.38
N ASN A 26 -17.41 -4.66 37.54
CA ASN A 26 -17.30 -3.99 38.85
C ASN A 26 -15.83 -3.79 39.31
N GLY A 27 -14.85 -4.19 38.49
CA GLY A 27 -13.42 -3.96 38.67
C GLY A 27 -12.64 -4.20 37.36
N VAL A 28 -11.34 -3.84 37.34
CA VAL A 28 -10.45 -4.00 36.17
C VAL A 28 -10.24 -5.47 35.80
N GLU A 29 -10.31 -6.38 36.77
CA GLU A 29 -10.22 -7.83 36.55
C GLU A 29 -11.47 -8.43 35.88
N ASP A 30 -12.57 -7.68 35.82
CA ASP A 30 -13.83 -8.09 35.17
C ASP A 30 -14.01 -7.46 33.77
N THR A 31 -12.98 -6.78 33.25
CA THR A 31 -13.06 -6.14 31.93
C THR A 31 -13.11 -7.20 30.83
N VAL A 32 -14.11 -7.11 29.96
CA VAL A 32 -14.27 -7.98 28.79
C VAL A 32 -14.24 -7.13 27.53
N TYR A 33 -13.46 -7.57 26.55
CA TYR A 33 -13.38 -7.00 25.23
C TYR A 33 -14.21 -7.82 24.25
N ALA A 34 -14.95 -7.16 23.36
CA ALA A 34 -15.58 -7.77 22.21
C ALA A 34 -14.98 -7.15 20.93
N LEU A 35 -14.50 -8.00 20.04
CA LEU A 35 -13.93 -7.62 18.76
C LEU A 35 -14.93 -7.95 17.65
N MET A 36 -15.23 -6.95 16.82
CA MET A 36 -16.01 -7.11 15.60
C MET A 36 -15.13 -6.74 14.40
N LEU A 37 -14.96 -7.70 13.50
CA LEU A 37 -14.24 -7.55 12.24
C LEU A 37 -15.24 -7.73 11.10
N PRO A 38 -15.66 -6.67 10.40
CA PRO A 38 -16.30 -6.84 9.11
C PRO A 38 -15.30 -7.47 8.12
N VAL A 39 -15.77 -8.40 7.29
CA VAL A 39 -14.91 -9.23 6.43
C VAL A 39 -15.49 -9.36 5.02
N LEU A 40 -14.76 -10.05 4.15
CA LEU A 40 -15.24 -10.41 2.81
C LEU A 40 -16.20 -11.61 2.88
N ASP A 41 -17.32 -11.52 2.19
CA ASP A 41 -18.29 -12.60 2.00
C ASP A 41 -18.53 -12.78 0.49
N GLY A 42 -17.87 -13.79 -0.09
CA GLY A 42 -17.80 -13.97 -1.54
C GLY A 42 -17.12 -12.79 -2.24
N ASP A 43 -17.89 -12.12 -3.11
CA ASP A 43 -17.48 -10.95 -3.90
C ASP A 43 -17.92 -9.62 -3.26
N PHE A 44 -18.42 -9.67 -2.03
CA PHE A 44 -18.87 -8.50 -1.28
C PHE A 44 -17.95 -8.23 -0.09
N ARG A 45 -17.79 -6.96 0.22
CA ARG A 45 -17.02 -6.47 1.36
C ARG A 45 -17.96 -5.83 2.35
N ALA A 46 -17.78 -6.15 3.64
CA ALA A 46 -18.48 -5.50 4.72
C ALA A 46 -17.65 -4.36 5.35
N SER A 47 -18.32 -3.32 5.85
CA SER A 47 -17.80 -2.35 6.82
C SER A 47 -18.82 -2.08 7.92
N LEU A 48 -18.39 -1.42 9.00
CA LEU A 48 -19.27 -0.94 10.06
C LEU A 48 -19.40 0.59 10.01
N GLN A 49 -20.55 1.09 10.45
CA GLN A 49 -20.81 2.52 10.64
C GLN A 49 -21.90 2.77 11.69
N GLY A 50 -21.91 3.96 12.27
CA GLY A 50 -22.96 4.42 13.18
C GLY A 50 -24.13 5.09 12.46
N SER A 51 -25.33 5.00 13.02
CA SER A 51 -26.48 5.81 12.62
C SER A 51 -26.78 6.94 13.61
N PRO A 52 -27.48 8.01 13.19
CA PRO A 52 -27.97 9.06 14.10
C PRO A 52 -28.86 8.55 15.24
N GLU A 53 -29.50 7.39 15.06
CA GLU A 53 -30.36 6.73 16.04
C GLU A 53 -29.58 5.88 17.07
N ASN A 54 -28.24 5.93 17.06
CA ASN A 54 -27.36 5.07 17.84
C ASN A 54 -27.53 3.58 17.49
N GLU A 55 -27.67 3.25 16.21
CA GLU A 55 -27.60 1.88 15.72
C GLU A 55 -26.25 1.61 15.07
N LEU A 56 -25.69 0.42 15.31
CA LEU A 56 -24.55 -0.06 14.55
C LEU A 56 -25.07 -0.68 13.26
N GLN A 57 -24.68 -0.12 12.13
CA GLN A 57 -25.01 -0.61 10.80
C GLN A 57 -23.80 -1.32 10.21
N PHE A 58 -24.05 -2.32 9.37
CA PHE A 58 -23.03 -2.86 8.49
C PHE A 58 -23.37 -2.48 7.06
N CYS A 59 -22.39 -1.94 6.34
CA CYS A 59 -22.48 -1.74 4.89
C CYS A 59 -21.99 -3.00 4.18
N PHE A 60 -22.59 -3.35 3.05
CA PHE A 60 -22.26 -4.57 2.32
C PHE A 60 -22.30 -4.31 0.81
N GLU A 61 -21.14 -4.32 0.17
CA GLU A 61 -20.96 -3.77 -1.17
C GLU A 61 -20.10 -4.68 -2.05
N SER A 62 -20.54 -4.89 -3.31
CA SER A 62 -19.73 -5.53 -4.36
C SER A 62 -18.92 -4.52 -5.16
N GLY A 63 -19.33 -3.25 -5.20
CA GLY A 63 -18.74 -2.24 -6.10
C GLY A 63 -19.07 -2.47 -7.58
N ASP A 64 -20.03 -3.34 -7.90
CA ASP A 64 -20.49 -3.62 -9.27
C ASP A 64 -22.02 -3.84 -9.26
N PRO A 65 -22.81 -3.01 -9.98
CA PRO A 65 -24.27 -3.12 -9.99
C PRO A 65 -24.79 -4.46 -10.55
N ASP A 66 -23.98 -5.17 -11.34
CA ASP A 66 -24.33 -6.47 -11.90
C ASP A 66 -24.05 -7.63 -10.93
N VAL A 67 -23.34 -7.36 -9.82
CA VAL A 67 -23.04 -8.33 -8.76
C VAL A 67 -23.95 -8.06 -7.57
N GLN A 68 -25.03 -8.84 -7.48
CA GLN A 68 -26.10 -8.66 -6.49
C GLN A 68 -26.27 -9.91 -5.62
N THR A 69 -26.69 -9.70 -4.37
CA THR A 69 -27.01 -10.77 -3.41
C THR A 69 -28.20 -10.38 -2.55
N MET A 70 -28.90 -11.40 -2.03
CA MET A 70 -29.94 -11.25 -1.00
C MET A 70 -29.46 -11.74 0.37
N ASP A 71 -28.28 -12.34 0.43
CA ASP A 71 -27.74 -13.00 1.61
C ASP A 71 -26.37 -12.40 1.99
N ALA A 72 -26.18 -12.18 3.29
CA ALA A 72 -24.92 -11.80 3.91
C ALA A 72 -24.72 -12.72 5.13
N VAL A 73 -23.97 -13.81 4.94
CA VAL A 73 -23.92 -14.95 5.88
C VAL A 73 -22.66 -14.87 6.74
N ASP A 74 -21.54 -14.51 6.14
CA ASP A 74 -20.22 -14.52 6.76
C ASP A 74 -19.58 -13.12 6.79
N ALA A 75 -20.40 -12.07 6.83
CA ALA A 75 -20.00 -10.67 6.66
C ALA A 75 -19.29 -10.05 7.88
N VAL A 76 -19.51 -10.56 9.09
CA VAL A 76 -18.88 -10.04 10.32
C VAL A 76 -18.42 -11.18 11.22
N PHE A 77 -17.13 -11.16 11.57
CA PHE A 77 -16.56 -12.04 12.57
C PHE A 77 -16.61 -11.36 13.94
N VAL A 78 -17.13 -12.06 14.95
CA VAL A 78 -17.22 -11.55 16.33
C VAL A 78 -16.56 -12.52 17.29
N ASN A 79 -15.74 -12.00 18.20
CA ASN A 79 -15.11 -12.78 19.25
C ASN A 79 -14.96 -11.93 20.54
N SER A 80 -14.70 -12.58 21.68
CA SER A 80 -14.53 -11.87 22.96
C SER A 80 -13.42 -12.46 23.81
N GLY A 81 -12.86 -11.65 24.71
CA GLY A 81 -11.76 -12.05 25.59
C GLY A 81 -11.43 -11.02 26.67
N ASP A 82 -10.53 -11.38 27.57
CA ASP A 82 -10.07 -10.55 28.71
C ASP A 82 -8.84 -9.69 28.38
N ASN A 83 -8.22 -9.92 27.23
CA ASN A 83 -7.04 -9.18 26.76
C ASN A 83 -7.20 -8.81 25.28
N PRO A 84 -7.16 -7.51 24.91
CA PRO A 84 -7.50 -7.07 23.55
C PRO A 84 -6.43 -7.49 22.52
N PHE A 85 -5.16 -7.56 22.92
CA PHE A 85 -4.06 -7.96 22.03
C PHE A 85 -4.11 -9.46 21.73
N LYS A 86 -4.31 -10.29 22.77
CA LYS A 86 -4.50 -11.73 22.58
C LYS A 86 -5.78 -12.02 21.77
N LEU A 87 -6.86 -11.28 22.06
CA LEU A 87 -8.12 -11.39 21.33
C LEU A 87 -7.92 -11.11 19.84
N MET A 88 -7.25 -10.02 19.48
CA MET A 88 -6.95 -9.67 18.09
C MET A 88 -6.16 -10.77 17.37
N LYS A 89 -5.03 -11.17 17.95
CA LYS A 89 -4.15 -12.23 17.40
C LYS A 89 -4.87 -13.55 17.15
N GLU A 90 -5.57 -14.07 18.15
CA GLU A 90 -6.27 -15.36 18.01
C GLU A 90 -7.46 -15.26 17.05
N SER A 91 -8.15 -14.11 17.02
CA SER A 91 -9.25 -13.86 16.08
C SER A 91 -8.76 -13.87 14.63
N ILE A 92 -7.66 -13.20 14.32
CA ILE A 92 -7.09 -13.19 12.96
C ILE A 92 -6.60 -14.60 12.56
N LYS A 93 -6.00 -15.36 13.48
CA LYS A 93 -5.62 -16.77 13.22
C LYS A 93 -6.81 -17.70 12.95
N ILE A 94 -7.92 -17.51 13.65
CA ILE A 94 -9.16 -18.26 13.42
C ILE A 94 -9.75 -17.85 12.07
N LEU A 95 -9.87 -16.54 11.84
CA LEU A 95 -10.46 -15.97 10.63
C LEU A 95 -9.68 -16.38 9.38
N SER A 96 -8.35 -16.37 9.42
CA SER A 96 -7.52 -16.80 8.28
C SER A 96 -7.75 -18.26 7.91
N LYS A 97 -8.00 -19.15 8.89
CA LYS A 97 -8.33 -20.56 8.65
C LYS A 97 -9.73 -20.74 8.09
N ILE A 98 -10.70 -19.94 8.54
CA ILE A 98 -12.08 -19.98 8.05
C ILE A 98 -12.15 -19.50 6.61
N LYS A 99 -11.54 -18.34 6.32
CA LYS A 99 -11.64 -17.69 5.01
C LYS A 99 -10.68 -18.29 3.97
N GLY A 100 -9.46 -18.64 4.37
CA GLY A 100 -8.47 -19.24 3.47
C GLY A 100 -7.96 -18.32 2.34
N THR A 101 -8.34 -17.04 2.34
CA THR A 101 -7.95 -16.04 1.31
C THR A 101 -6.83 -15.12 1.75
N PHE A 102 -6.42 -15.19 3.02
CA PHE A 102 -5.28 -14.46 3.56
C PHE A 102 -4.63 -15.30 4.66
N SER A 103 -3.42 -14.90 5.05
CA SER A 103 -2.64 -15.61 6.06
C SER A 103 -2.24 -14.68 7.20
N HIS A 104 -2.20 -15.22 8.42
CA HIS A 104 -1.62 -14.53 9.58
C HIS A 104 -0.11 -14.34 9.40
N ILE A 105 0.46 -13.25 9.92
CA ILE A 105 1.87 -12.88 9.68
C ILE A 105 2.88 -13.96 10.06
N GLU A 106 2.64 -14.72 11.14
CA GLU A 106 3.50 -15.84 11.58
C GLU A 106 3.68 -16.96 10.54
N SER A 107 2.82 -17.02 9.51
CA SER A 107 2.93 -18.00 8.43
C SER A 107 3.59 -17.44 7.16
N LYS A 108 3.94 -16.16 7.16
CA LYS A 108 4.55 -15.48 6.03
C LYS A 108 6.07 -15.37 6.23
N GLU A 109 6.81 -15.38 5.12
CA GLU A 109 8.26 -15.19 5.15
C GLU A 109 8.60 -13.72 5.46
N THR A 110 9.36 -13.50 6.53
CA THR A 110 9.91 -12.19 6.89
C THR A 110 10.99 -11.78 5.88
N PRO A 111 10.86 -10.62 5.22
CA PRO A 111 11.84 -10.17 4.24
C PRO A 111 13.17 -9.76 4.89
N ALA A 112 14.29 -10.20 4.31
CA ALA A 112 15.62 -9.97 4.87
C ALA A 112 16.10 -8.50 4.79
N ASN A 113 15.40 -7.64 4.03
CA ASN A 113 15.71 -6.20 3.99
C ASN A 113 15.39 -5.50 5.32
N LEU A 114 14.52 -6.07 6.17
CA LEU A 114 14.12 -5.47 7.44
C LEU A 114 15.25 -5.42 8.48
N ASP A 115 16.28 -6.26 8.35
CA ASP A 115 17.47 -6.25 9.21
C ASP A 115 18.43 -5.09 8.91
N TRP A 116 18.11 -4.27 7.92
CA TRP A 116 19.01 -3.26 7.37
C TRP A 116 18.41 -1.87 7.45
N PHE A 117 19.21 -0.93 7.96
CA PHE A 117 18.93 0.49 7.82
C PHE A 117 18.81 0.85 6.33
N GLY A 118 17.74 1.54 5.96
CA GLY A 118 17.46 1.88 4.58
C GLY A 118 17.41 3.37 4.26
N TRP A 119 17.33 3.66 2.97
CA TRP A 119 17.03 4.98 2.44
C TRP A 119 16.04 4.85 1.29
N CYS A 120 15.11 5.79 1.18
CA CYS A 120 14.15 5.87 0.09
C CYS A 120 14.27 7.24 -0.59
N THR A 121 14.30 7.25 -1.92
CA THR A 121 14.62 8.46 -2.70
C THR A 121 13.48 9.47 -2.81
N TRP A 122 12.26 9.13 -2.38
CA TRP A 122 11.05 9.92 -2.63
C TRP A 122 11.18 11.37 -2.17
N ASP A 123 11.57 11.62 -0.92
CA ASP A 123 11.52 12.99 -0.40
C ASP A 123 12.78 13.81 -0.69
N ALA A 124 13.87 13.12 -1.06
CA ALA A 124 15.09 13.74 -1.53
C ALA A 124 14.93 14.33 -2.94
N PHE A 125 14.14 13.69 -3.81
CA PHE A 125 14.07 14.06 -5.23
C PHE A 125 12.66 14.16 -5.82
N TYR A 126 11.66 13.57 -5.19
CA TYR A 126 10.36 13.24 -5.79
C TYR A 126 10.60 12.61 -7.19
N LYS A 127 9.82 13.02 -8.19
CA LYS A 127 9.97 12.58 -9.59
C LYS A 127 11.30 12.98 -10.25
N ALA A 128 12.14 13.80 -9.61
CA ALA A 128 13.44 14.22 -10.15
C ALA A 128 14.60 13.23 -9.84
N VAL A 129 14.32 12.08 -9.23
CA VAL A 129 15.32 11.06 -8.89
C VAL A 129 16.16 10.69 -10.12
N ASN A 130 17.48 10.59 -9.94
CA ASN A 130 18.43 10.29 -10.99
C ASN A 130 19.68 9.58 -10.42
N PRO A 131 20.49 8.92 -11.28
CA PRO A 131 21.68 8.16 -10.87
C PRO A 131 22.69 8.96 -10.04
N VAL A 132 22.96 10.21 -10.42
CA VAL A 132 23.95 11.06 -9.73
C VAL A 132 23.47 11.39 -8.32
N GLY A 133 22.21 11.82 -8.17
CA GLY A 133 21.63 12.11 -6.86
C GLY A 133 21.60 10.89 -5.94
N ILE A 134 21.33 9.69 -6.49
CA ILE A 134 21.37 8.44 -5.71
C ILE A 134 22.79 8.18 -5.18
N GLU A 135 23.82 8.29 -6.02
CA GLU A 135 25.21 8.10 -5.58
C GLU A 135 25.65 9.12 -4.53
N GLU A 136 25.31 10.40 -4.72
CA GLU A 136 25.61 11.47 -3.77
C GLU A 136 24.91 11.25 -2.42
N GLY A 137 23.64 10.84 -2.42
CA GLY A 137 22.89 10.54 -1.20
C GLY A 137 23.47 9.34 -0.44
N LEU A 138 23.81 8.26 -1.15
CA LEU A 138 24.48 7.09 -0.55
C LEU A 138 25.86 7.45 0.01
N GLN A 139 26.61 8.29 -0.68
CA GLN A 139 27.91 8.79 -0.22
C GLN A 139 27.76 9.63 1.04
N SER A 140 26.80 10.57 1.06
CA SER A 140 26.52 11.44 2.19
C SER A 140 26.14 10.66 3.45
N LEU A 141 25.25 9.67 3.34
CA LEU A 141 24.86 8.81 4.47
C LEU A 141 26.02 7.96 4.98
N ARG A 142 26.89 7.48 4.07
CA ARG A 142 28.10 6.74 4.44
C ARG A 142 29.10 7.63 5.18
N GLU A 143 29.34 8.85 4.70
CA GLU A 143 30.22 9.83 5.36
C GLU A 143 29.66 10.28 6.73
N GLY A 144 28.33 10.34 6.85
CA GLY A 144 27.62 10.57 8.12
C GLY A 144 27.65 9.39 9.10
N GLY A 145 28.25 8.25 8.75
CA GLY A 145 28.38 7.08 9.62
C GLY A 145 27.17 6.14 9.65
N ALA A 146 26.16 6.38 8.81
CA ALA A 146 24.95 5.56 8.71
C ALA A 146 24.76 5.02 7.28
N PRO A 147 25.67 4.17 6.76
CA PRO A 147 25.58 3.67 5.40
C PRO A 147 24.34 2.79 5.21
N PRO A 148 23.37 3.16 4.35
CA PRO A 148 22.18 2.36 4.13
C PRO A 148 22.56 1.07 3.39
N ARG A 149 21.97 -0.04 3.82
CA ARG A 149 22.12 -1.36 3.17
C ARG A 149 20.85 -1.77 2.43
N PHE A 150 19.78 -1.02 2.60
CA PHE A 150 18.55 -1.12 1.84
C PHE A 150 18.27 0.21 1.13
N LEU A 151 17.95 0.17 -0.17
CA LEU A 151 17.57 1.33 -0.96
C LEU A 151 16.22 1.09 -1.62
N ILE A 152 15.32 2.07 -1.54
CA ILE A 152 14.14 2.14 -2.39
C ILE A 152 14.37 3.24 -3.42
N ILE A 153 14.45 2.87 -4.70
CA ILE A 153 14.36 3.82 -5.82
C ILE A 153 12.87 4.08 -6.01
N ASP A 154 12.40 5.17 -5.41
CA ASP A 154 11.00 5.58 -5.41
C ASP A 154 10.61 6.25 -6.74
N ASP A 155 9.38 6.78 -6.83
CA ASP A 155 8.77 7.29 -8.05
C ASP A 155 9.65 8.28 -8.83
N GLY A 156 9.64 8.13 -10.16
CA GLY A 156 10.33 8.97 -11.13
C GLY A 156 11.34 8.22 -11.99
N TRP A 157 11.59 6.92 -11.79
CA TRP A 157 12.52 6.16 -12.62
C TRP A 157 11.87 5.58 -13.89
N GLN A 158 10.54 5.48 -13.91
CA GLN A 158 9.77 4.84 -14.98
C GLN A 158 9.61 5.74 -16.21
N GLN A 159 9.42 5.10 -17.37
CA GLN A 159 9.01 5.78 -18.59
C GLN A 159 7.48 6.00 -18.57
N ILE A 160 7.08 7.26 -18.51
CA ILE A 160 5.68 7.68 -18.41
C ILE A 160 5.32 8.72 -19.46
N VAL A 161 4.03 8.94 -19.65
CA VAL A 161 3.47 10.03 -20.45
C VAL A 161 2.41 10.79 -19.65
N ASN A 162 2.39 12.11 -19.81
CA ASN A 162 1.25 12.94 -19.41
C ASN A 162 0.50 13.34 -20.69
N GLU A 163 -0.55 12.60 -21.03
CA GLU A 163 -1.37 12.80 -22.24
C GLU A 163 -2.14 14.14 -22.23
N PHE A 164 -2.12 14.87 -21.10
CA PHE A 164 -2.89 16.10 -20.90
C PHE A 164 -2.01 17.36 -20.86
N LYS A 165 -0.68 17.20 -20.85
CA LYS A 165 0.28 18.31 -20.69
C LYS A 165 0.21 19.36 -21.80
N GLU A 166 -0.13 18.95 -23.02
CA GLU A 166 -0.22 19.86 -24.18
C GLU A 166 -1.56 20.61 -24.25
N VAL A 167 -2.57 20.20 -23.47
CA VAL A 167 -3.94 20.71 -23.59
C VAL A 167 -4.15 21.95 -22.71
N ASP A 168 -3.53 22.02 -21.53
CA ASP A 168 -3.60 23.23 -20.68
C ASP A 168 -2.48 23.25 -19.63
N GLY A 169 -1.53 24.18 -19.76
CA GLY A 169 -0.45 24.37 -18.79
C GLY A 169 -0.93 24.76 -17.38
N ALA A 170 -2.17 25.27 -17.26
CA ALA A 170 -2.77 25.61 -15.97
C ALA A 170 -3.31 24.40 -15.19
N LEU A 171 -3.43 23.23 -15.82
CA LEU A 171 -3.99 22.00 -15.23
C LEU A 171 -2.91 20.97 -14.83
N LEU A 172 -1.64 21.38 -14.75
CA LEU A 172 -0.54 20.47 -14.41
C LEU A 172 -0.72 19.80 -13.03
N GLU A 173 -1.26 20.54 -12.05
CA GLU A 173 -1.53 19.99 -10.71
C GLU A 173 -2.67 18.96 -10.74
N GLU A 174 -3.67 19.14 -11.60
CA GLU A 174 -4.80 18.20 -11.71
C GLU A 174 -4.45 16.93 -12.50
N THR A 175 -3.41 16.95 -13.34
CA THR A 175 -3.09 15.85 -14.27
C THR A 175 -1.91 14.99 -13.81
N VAL A 176 -1.22 15.40 -12.74
CA VAL A 176 -0.02 14.71 -12.22
C VAL A 176 -0.27 13.27 -11.80
N PHE A 177 -1.49 12.98 -11.33
CA PHE A 177 -1.94 11.63 -10.95
C PHE A 177 -2.50 10.84 -12.14
N ALA A 178 -2.80 11.50 -13.27
CA ALA A 178 -3.30 10.87 -14.48
C ALA A 178 -2.19 10.43 -15.45
N GLU A 179 -0.92 10.60 -15.07
CA GLU A 179 0.23 10.12 -15.83
C GLU A 179 0.21 8.59 -15.95
N ARG A 180 0.66 8.06 -17.10
CA ARG A 180 0.54 6.63 -17.41
C ARG A 180 1.87 5.99 -17.77
N LEU A 181 2.05 4.74 -17.39
CA LEU A 181 3.21 3.93 -17.76
C LEU A 181 3.16 3.62 -19.26
N VAL A 182 4.26 3.85 -19.99
CA VAL A 182 4.34 3.52 -21.43
C VAL A 182 5.34 2.42 -21.74
N ASP A 183 6.34 2.19 -20.89
CA ASP A 183 7.33 1.12 -21.03
C ASP A 183 7.64 0.52 -19.65
N LEU A 184 8.10 -0.73 -19.61
CA LEU A 184 8.48 -1.42 -18.38
C LEU A 184 9.89 -1.03 -17.91
N LYS A 185 10.69 -0.45 -18.79
CA LYS A 185 12.08 -0.05 -18.52
C LYS A 185 12.18 1.37 -17.97
N GLU A 186 13.35 1.66 -17.44
CA GLU A 186 13.71 2.99 -16.95
C GLU A 186 13.65 4.06 -18.04
N ASN A 187 13.38 5.29 -17.62
CA ASN A 187 13.41 6.45 -18.49
C ASN A 187 14.84 6.94 -18.78
N ASP A 188 14.92 7.98 -19.61
CA ASP A 188 16.19 8.53 -20.10
C ASP A 188 17.09 9.11 -19.00
N LYS A 189 16.57 9.44 -17.81
CA LYS A 189 17.41 9.89 -16.68
C LYS A 189 18.40 8.81 -16.23
N PHE A 190 18.07 7.54 -16.48
CA PHE A 190 18.89 6.38 -16.14
C PHE A 190 19.68 5.85 -17.34
N ARG A 191 19.72 6.59 -18.45
CA ARG A 191 20.44 6.25 -19.69
C ARG A 191 21.31 7.43 -20.13
N GLY A 192 22.56 7.46 -19.68
CA GLY A 192 23.46 8.57 -20.00
C GLY A 192 24.90 8.33 -19.59
N GLU A 193 25.63 9.43 -19.38
CA GLU A 193 27.05 9.37 -19.01
C GLU A 193 27.26 8.82 -17.59
N ALA A 194 26.35 9.14 -16.65
CA ALA A 194 26.44 8.71 -15.26
C ALA A 194 26.22 7.19 -15.08
N CYS A 195 25.28 6.61 -15.84
CA CYS A 195 25.05 5.18 -15.93
C CYS A 195 24.42 4.80 -17.28
N LYS A 196 24.76 3.61 -17.79
CA LYS A 196 24.25 3.14 -19.10
C LYS A 196 22.78 2.73 -19.07
N ASN A 197 22.34 2.20 -17.94
CA ASN A 197 20.97 1.76 -17.66
C ASN A 197 20.81 1.56 -16.14
N LEU A 198 19.60 1.20 -15.69
CA LEU A 198 19.32 0.93 -14.28
C LEU A 198 20.23 -0.17 -13.70
N GLY A 199 20.56 -1.21 -14.46
CA GLY A 199 21.42 -2.30 -13.99
C GLY A 199 22.86 -1.89 -13.73
N ASP A 200 23.40 -0.98 -14.53
CA ASP A 200 24.73 -0.39 -14.33
C ASP A 200 24.77 0.42 -13.01
N LEU A 201 23.73 1.22 -12.74
CA LEU A 201 23.58 1.93 -11.47
C LEU A 201 23.49 0.95 -10.30
N VAL A 202 22.58 -0.03 -10.36
CA VAL A 202 22.36 -1.00 -9.28
C VAL A 202 23.66 -1.76 -8.96
N LYS A 203 24.36 -2.23 -9.99
CA LYS A 203 25.66 -2.89 -9.83
C LYS A 203 26.66 -1.95 -9.14
N LYS A 204 26.80 -0.72 -9.64
CA LYS A 204 27.73 0.27 -9.10
C LYS A 204 27.45 0.53 -7.63
N ILE A 205 26.21 0.83 -7.22
CA ILE A 205 25.90 1.15 -5.82
C ILE A 205 26.08 -0.04 -4.87
N LYS A 206 25.84 -1.27 -5.35
CA LYS A 206 26.12 -2.49 -4.58
C LYS A 206 27.63 -2.67 -4.38
N GLU A 207 28.45 -2.40 -5.40
CA GLU A 207 29.91 -2.55 -5.33
C GLU A 207 30.59 -1.42 -4.53
N THR A 208 30.18 -0.16 -4.72
CA THR A 208 30.88 1.02 -4.16
C THR A 208 30.38 1.42 -2.78
N HIS A 209 29.06 1.36 -2.55
CA HIS A 209 28.42 1.76 -1.29
C HIS A 209 28.05 0.54 -0.44
N GLY A 210 28.09 -0.67 -0.99
CA GLY A 210 27.74 -1.91 -0.29
C GLY A 210 26.25 -2.02 0.02
N VAL A 211 25.39 -1.42 -0.81
CA VAL A 211 23.93 -1.64 -0.73
C VAL A 211 23.67 -3.15 -0.93
N LYS A 212 22.78 -3.73 -0.12
CA LYS A 212 22.45 -5.16 -0.18
C LYS A 212 21.15 -5.42 -0.93
N TYR A 213 20.14 -4.61 -0.62
CA TYR A 213 18.81 -4.72 -1.21
C TYR A 213 18.44 -3.42 -1.91
N VAL A 214 18.03 -3.51 -3.17
CA VAL A 214 17.48 -2.40 -3.94
C VAL A 214 16.06 -2.75 -4.33
N TYR A 215 15.08 -1.98 -3.88
CA TYR A 215 13.69 -2.10 -4.33
C TYR A 215 13.37 -0.98 -5.31
N ALA A 216 12.52 -1.27 -6.29
CA ALA A 216 11.98 -0.27 -7.20
C ALA A 216 10.50 -0.02 -6.88
N TRP A 217 10.08 1.24 -6.88
CA TRP A 217 8.68 1.61 -6.70
C TRP A 217 7.89 1.47 -8.02
N HIS A 218 6.65 1.00 -7.94
CA HIS A 218 5.67 1.16 -9.01
C HIS A 218 4.24 1.16 -8.44
N ALA A 219 3.27 1.72 -9.17
CA ALA A 219 1.86 1.57 -8.78
C ALA A 219 1.33 0.18 -9.16
N LEU A 220 0.28 -0.29 -8.48
CA LEU A 220 -0.36 -1.59 -8.77
C LEU A 220 -0.80 -1.71 -10.23
N LEU A 221 -1.29 -0.62 -10.82
CA LEU A 221 -1.75 -0.55 -12.21
C LEU A 221 -0.66 -0.08 -13.18
N GLY A 222 0.62 -0.11 -12.77
CA GLY A 222 1.77 0.32 -13.56
C GLY A 222 2.29 1.70 -13.14
N TYR A 223 1.44 2.72 -13.23
CA TYR A 223 1.69 4.07 -12.67
C TYR A 223 0.38 4.66 -12.12
N TRP A 224 0.39 5.89 -11.60
CA TRP A 224 -0.77 6.53 -10.96
C TRP A 224 -2.06 6.44 -11.81
N GLY A 225 -2.01 6.84 -13.08
CA GLY A 225 -3.12 6.77 -14.03
C GLY A 225 -3.24 5.43 -14.76
N GLY A 226 -2.56 4.38 -14.28
CA GLY A 226 -2.48 3.08 -14.92
C GLY A 226 -1.44 3.00 -16.05
N VAL A 227 -1.69 2.17 -17.05
CA VAL A 227 -0.87 2.04 -18.26
C VAL A 227 -1.46 2.81 -19.45
N CYS A 228 -0.61 3.30 -20.34
CA CYS A 228 -1.04 4.02 -21.53
C CYS A 228 -1.66 3.04 -22.54
N THR A 229 -2.94 3.25 -22.88
CA THR A 229 -3.70 2.33 -23.74
C THR A 229 -3.27 2.35 -25.21
N SER A 230 -2.51 3.37 -25.62
CA SER A 230 -1.99 3.53 -26.99
C SER A 230 -0.52 3.13 -27.13
N SER A 231 0.12 2.62 -26.06
CA SER A 231 1.50 2.14 -26.13
C SER A 231 1.58 0.75 -26.75
N ASP A 232 2.41 0.60 -27.80
CA ASP A 232 2.74 -0.69 -28.42
C ASP A 232 3.29 -1.71 -27.41
N VAL A 233 4.02 -1.26 -26.38
CA VAL A 233 4.57 -2.12 -25.33
C VAL A 233 3.46 -2.67 -24.42
N MET A 234 2.41 -1.87 -24.21
CA MET A 234 1.30 -2.21 -23.32
C MET A 234 0.19 -2.98 -24.03
N GLU A 235 0.10 -2.91 -25.36
CA GLU A 235 -0.96 -3.52 -26.18
C GLU A 235 -1.21 -5.00 -25.83
N LYS A 236 -0.14 -5.78 -25.62
CA LYS A 236 -0.24 -7.22 -25.31
C LYS A 236 -0.95 -7.53 -23.97
N TYR A 237 -1.06 -6.55 -23.07
CA TYR A 237 -1.78 -6.68 -21.81
C TYR A 237 -3.24 -6.23 -21.90
N ASN A 238 -3.70 -5.87 -23.11
CA ASN A 238 -5.07 -5.47 -23.42
C ASN A 238 -5.64 -4.39 -22.48
N PRO A 239 -4.93 -3.26 -22.28
CA PRO A 239 -5.37 -2.25 -21.33
C PRO A 239 -6.63 -1.53 -21.82
N LYS A 240 -7.47 -1.11 -20.87
CA LYS A 240 -8.69 -0.35 -21.12
C LYS A 240 -8.72 0.88 -20.23
N LEU A 241 -9.26 1.98 -20.77
CA LEU A 241 -9.50 3.16 -19.96
C LEU A 241 -10.83 2.97 -19.20
N VAL A 242 -10.76 3.07 -17.88
CA VAL A 242 -11.92 2.97 -16.97
C VAL A 242 -11.95 4.17 -16.05
N TYR A 243 -13.13 4.54 -15.58
CA TYR A 243 -13.31 5.71 -14.74
C TYR A 243 -13.71 5.24 -13.33
N PRO A 244 -12.89 5.53 -12.30
CA PRO A 244 -13.22 5.25 -10.92
C PRO A 244 -14.62 5.70 -10.52
N VAL A 245 -15.28 4.90 -9.70
CA VAL A 245 -16.55 5.24 -9.05
C VAL A 245 -16.36 5.09 -7.55
N GLN A 246 -16.31 6.21 -6.82
CA GLN A 246 -16.21 6.19 -5.35
C GLN A 246 -17.55 5.84 -4.71
N SER A 247 -17.53 4.96 -3.71
CA SER A 247 -18.71 4.59 -2.94
C SER A 247 -19.14 5.73 -1.99
N PRO A 248 -20.40 5.74 -1.51
CA PRO A 248 -20.82 6.65 -0.44
C PRO A 248 -19.94 6.57 0.81
N GLY A 249 -19.41 5.38 1.13
CA GLY A 249 -18.49 5.17 2.26
C GLY A 249 -17.14 5.86 2.06
N ASP A 250 -16.56 5.78 0.86
CA ASP A 250 -15.28 6.41 0.53
C ASP A 250 -15.39 7.94 0.65
N VAL A 251 -16.42 8.53 0.03
CA VAL A 251 -16.62 9.99 0.01
C VAL A 251 -17.02 10.55 1.38
N ALA A 252 -17.51 9.71 2.31
CA ALA A 252 -17.86 10.13 3.66
C ALA A 252 -16.64 10.41 4.55
N ASN A 253 -15.45 9.93 4.18
CA ASN A 253 -14.22 10.09 4.95
C ASN A 253 -13.40 11.31 4.48
N LEU A 254 -12.64 11.15 3.39
CA LEU A 254 -11.81 12.21 2.82
C LEU A 254 -11.84 12.09 1.30
N ARG A 255 -12.19 13.18 0.63
CA ARG A 255 -12.07 13.29 -0.82
C ARG A 255 -10.65 13.75 -1.15
N ASP A 256 -9.92 12.91 -1.87
CA ASP A 256 -8.52 13.11 -2.20
C ASP A 256 -8.33 13.62 -3.64
N VAL A 257 -7.31 14.48 -3.83
CA VAL A 257 -7.04 15.15 -5.12
C VAL A 257 -6.55 14.17 -6.19
N ALA A 258 -5.85 13.10 -5.79
CA ALA A 258 -5.48 12.04 -6.70
C ALA A 258 -6.71 11.28 -7.17
N MET A 259 -7.64 10.93 -6.29
CA MET A 259 -8.88 10.27 -6.70
C MET A 259 -9.73 11.15 -7.62
N ASP A 260 -9.86 12.45 -7.33
CA ASP A 260 -10.55 13.40 -8.22
C ASP A 260 -9.90 13.49 -9.60
N SER A 261 -8.57 13.47 -9.66
CA SER A 261 -7.82 13.40 -10.91
C SER A 261 -8.14 12.11 -11.68
N LEU A 262 -8.08 10.95 -11.02
CA LEU A 262 -8.32 9.65 -11.64
C LEU A 262 -9.78 9.50 -12.10
N GLU A 263 -10.77 9.97 -11.34
CA GLU A 263 -12.18 10.03 -11.76
C GLU A 263 -12.37 10.85 -13.03
N LYS A 264 -11.68 11.99 -13.13
CA LYS A 264 -11.81 12.91 -14.26
C LYS A 264 -11.11 12.40 -15.52
N TYR A 265 -9.90 11.85 -15.36
CA TYR A 265 -9.01 11.53 -16.48
C TYR A 265 -8.93 10.05 -16.82
N GLY A 266 -9.49 9.19 -15.98
CA GLY A 266 -9.54 7.74 -16.15
C GLY A 266 -8.23 7.03 -15.85
N VAL A 267 -8.34 5.74 -15.54
CA VAL A 267 -7.25 4.83 -15.22
C VAL A 267 -7.11 3.80 -16.33
N GLY A 268 -5.91 3.63 -16.85
CA GLY A 268 -5.59 2.57 -17.80
C GLY A 268 -5.42 1.24 -17.08
N ILE A 269 -6.51 0.51 -16.87
CA ILE A 269 -6.49 -0.79 -16.21
C ILE A 269 -6.01 -1.87 -17.20
N ILE A 270 -5.09 -2.71 -16.76
CA ILE A 270 -4.66 -3.91 -17.48
C ILE A 270 -5.81 -4.94 -17.52
N ASP A 271 -5.92 -5.78 -18.53
CA ASP A 271 -6.92 -6.85 -18.50
C ASP A 271 -6.64 -7.80 -17.31
N PRO A 272 -7.62 -8.09 -16.44
CA PRO A 272 -7.40 -8.98 -15.31
C PRO A 272 -6.93 -10.40 -15.71
N GLU A 273 -7.22 -10.88 -16.93
CA GLU A 273 -6.67 -12.15 -17.45
C GLU A 273 -5.19 -12.06 -17.85
N LYS A 274 -4.65 -10.84 -18.00
CA LYS A 274 -3.27 -10.56 -18.42
C LYS A 274 -2.40 -9.98 -17.31
N ILE A 275 -2.96 -9.69 -16.14
CA ILE A 275 -2.25 -8.99 -15.07
C ILE A 275 -1.02 -9.72 -14.55
N TYR A 276 -1.07 -11.06 -14.45
CA TYR A 276 0.12 -11.84 -14.09
C TYR A 276 1.23 -11.70 -15.13
N GLU A 277 0.89 -11.69 -16.42
CA GLU A 277 1.86 -11.53 -17.51
C GLU A 277 2.55 -10.16 -17.43
N PHE A 278 1.78 -9.11 -17.11
CA PHE A 278 2.30 -7.76 -16.85
C PHE A 278 3.29 -7.73 -15.68
N TYR A 279 2.89 -8.20 -14.50
CA TYR A 279 3.77 -8.19 -13.34
C TYR A 279 4.99 -9.08 -13.54
N ASN A 280 4.81 -10.26 -14.13
CA ASN A 280 5.91 -11.17 -14.38
C ASN A 280 6.95 -10.52 -15.29
N ASP A 281 6.54 -9.85 -16.37
CA ASP A 281 7.47 -9.20 -17.29
C ASP A 281 8.18 -8.00 -16.65
N GLN A 282 7.45 -7.17 -15.89
CA GLN A 282 8.03 -6.04 -15.17
C GLN A 282 9.04 -6.51 -14.12
N HIS A 283 8.67 -7.50 -13.30
CA HIS A 283 9.53 -8.01 -12.23
C HIS A 283 10.68 -8.87 -12.76
N SER A 284 10.48 -9.60 -13.86
CA SER A 284 11.57 -10.29 -14.59
C SER A 284 12.61 -9.27 -15.06
N TYR A 285 12.16 -8.14 -15.62
CA TYR A 285 13.06 -7.08 -16.04
C TYR A 285 13.86 -6.52 -14.85
N LEU A 286 13.17 -6.10 -13.80
CA LEU A 286 13.79 -5.55 -12.59
C LEU A 286 14.81 -6.51 -11.98
N SER A 287 14.44 -7.78 -11.81
CA SER A 287 15.34 -8.83 -11.31
C SER A 287 16.55 -9.02 -12.23
N SER A 288 16.38 -8.98 -13.56
CA SER A 288 17.48 -9.10 -14.52
C SER A 288 18.51 -7.97 -14.44
N VAL A 289 18.10 -6.77 -13.98
CA VAL A 289 18.98 -5.63 -13.75
C VAL A 289 19.47 -5.53 -12.30
N GLY A 290 19.23 -6.57 -11.50
CA GLY A 290 19.76 -6.72 -10.15
C GLY A 290 18.96 -6.03 -9.04
N VAL A 291 17.75 -5.55 -9.33
CA VAL A 291 16.78 -5.11 -8.31
C VAL A 291 16.30 -6.35 -7.54
N ASP A 292 16.20 -6.24 -6.23
CA ASP A 292 15.94 -7.36 -5.32
C ASP A 292 14.48 -7.50 -4.92
N GLY A 293 13.64 -6.47 -5.16
CA GLY A 293 12.23 -6.44 -4.80
C GLY A 293 11.52 -5.17 -5.24
N VAL A 294 10.30 -4.96 -4.76
CA VAL A 294 9.48 -3.81 -5.16
C VAL A 294 8.70 -3.21 -3.98
N LYS A 295 8.43 -1.90 -4.06
CA LYS A 295 7.40 -1.21 -3.28
C LYS A 295 6.23 -0.95 -4.23
N VAL A 296 5.06 -1.51 -3.94
CA VAL A 296 3.89 -1.42 -4.83
C VAL A 296 2.82 -0.54 -4.21
N ASP A 297 2.48 0.53 -4.90
CA ASP A 297 1.67 1.63 -4.37
C ASP A 297 0.32 1.78 -5.07
N VAL A 298 -0.48 2.75 -4.61
CA VAL A 298 -1.80 3.09 -5.20
C VAL A 298 -2.74 1.88 -5.23
N GLN A 299 -2.67 0.98 -4.26
CA GLN A 299 -3.42 -0.27 -4.29
C GLN A 299 -4.92 -0.08 -3.99
N ASN A 300 -5.27 0.90 -3.16
CA ASN A 300 -6.66 1.19 -2.79
C ASN A 300 -7.51 1.69 -3.97
N VAL A 301 -6.90 2.13 -5.09
CA VAL A 301 -7.67 2.52 -6.28
C VAL A 301 -8.58 1.39 -6.77
N MET A 302 -8.20 0.13 -6.50
CA MET A 302 -8.97 -1.05 -6.89
C MET A 302 -10.39 -1.09 -6.31
N GLU A 303 -10.61 -0.44 -5.15
CA GLU A 303 -11.94 -0.34 -4.52
C GLU A 303 -12.96 0.34 -5.44
N THR A 304 -12.50 1.22 -6.32
CA THR A 304 -13.31 2.08 -7.19
C THR A 304 -13.43 1.58 -8.63
N LEU A 305 -12.76 0.46 -8.96
CA LEU A 305 -12.61 -0.06 -10.32
C LEU A 305 -13.37 -1.38 -10.56
N GLY A 306 -14.18 -1.84 -9.60
CA GLY A 306 -14.85 -3.14 -9.65
C GLY A 306 -15.92 -3.28 -10.74
N HIS A 307 -16.50 -2.17 -11.21
CA HIS A 307 -17.60 -2.16 -12.19
C HIS A 307 -17.20 -2.84 -13.52
N GLY A 308 -17.96 -3.86 -13.91
CA GLY A 308 -17.73 -4.62 -15.14
C GLY A 308 -16.64 -5.69 -15.01
N PHE A 309 -16.10 -5.90 -13.81
CA PHE A 309 -15.07 -6.90 -13.51
C PHE A 309 -15.48 -7.88 -12.41
N GLY A 310 -16.77 -7.94 -12.06
CA GLY A 310 -17.26 -8.86 -11.04
C GLY A 310 -17.12 -8.31 -9.62
N GLY A 311 -16.94 -7.00 -9.47
CA GLY A 311 -16.85 -6.33 -8.18
C GLY A 311 -15.43 -6.13 -7.64
N ARG A 312 -15.33 -5.22 -6.68
CA ARG A 312 -14.08 -4.78 -6.03
C ARG A 312 -13.29 -5.92 -5.41
N VAL A 313 -13.99 -6.89 -4.81
CA VAL A 313 -13.38 -8.04 -4.14
C VAL A 313 -12.74 -8.98 -5.15
N ALA A 314 -13.49 -9.40 -6.17
CA ALA A 314 -13.00 -10.32 -7.20
C ALA A 314 -11.80 -9.73 -7.94
N LEU A 315 -11.91 -8.46 -8.34
CA LEU A 315 -10.86 -7.73 -9.04
C LEU A 315 -9.60 -7.57 -8.17
N THR A 316 -9.73 -7.04 -6.95
CA THR A 316 -8.59 -6.84 -6.03
C THR A 316 -7.87 -8.15 -5.74
N ARG A 317 -8.61 -9.23 -5.46
CA ARG A 317 -8.04 -10.55 -5.19
C ARG A 317 -7.23 -11.07 -6.37
N LYS A 318 -7.73 -10.88 -7.59
CA LYS A 318 -7.05 -11.32 -8.81
C LYS A 318 -5.71 -10.60 -9.01
N TYR A 319 -5.70 -9.28 -8.82
CA TYR A 319 -4.48 -8.47 -8.89
C TYR A 319 -3.49 -8.85 -7.79
N GLN A 320 -3.98 -8.99 -6.55
CA GLN A 320 -3.15 -9.33 -5.40
C GLN A 320 -2.48 -10.70 -5.57
N HIS A 321 -3.22 -11.72 -6.01
CA HIS A 321 -2.65 -13.04 -6.24
C HIS A 321 -1.61 -13.04 -7.37
N ALA A 322 -1.89 -12.32 -8.46
CA ALA A 322 -0.94 -12.18 -9.57
C ALA A 322 0.34 -11.48 -9.14
N LEU A 323 0.23 -10.43 -8.32
CA LEU A 323 1.36 -9.73 -7.72
C LEU A 323 2.18 -10.68 -6.83
N GLU A 324 1.54 -11.38 -5.89
CA GLU A 324 2.25 -12.31 -5.01
C GLU A 324 2.93 -13.47 -5.76
N GLU A 325 2.33 -13.92 -6.86
CA GLU A 325 2.93 -14.94 -7.72
C GLU A 325 4.14 -14.41 -8.48
N SER A 326 4.09 -13.20 -9.03
CA SER A 326 5.22 -12.61 -9.74
C SER A 326 6.40 -12.32 -8.80
N ILE A 327 6.14 -11.92 -7.54
CA ILE A 327 7.17 -11.75 -6.52
C ILE A 327 7.89 -13.06 -6.24
N ALA A 328 7.13 -14.13 -5.95
CA ALA A 328 7.69 -15.45 -5.66
C ALA A 328 8.49 -16.02 -6.83
N ARG A 329 8.14 -15.65 -8.06
CA ARG A 329 8.83 -16.10 -9.27
C ARG A 329 10.14 -15.35 -9.53
N ASN A 330 10.18 -14.05 -9.27
CA ASN A 330 11.25 -13.19 -9.78
C ASN A 330 12.27 -12.74 -8.73
N PHE A 331 11.88 -12.73 -7.44
CA PHE A 331 12.74 -12.24 -6.36
C PHE A 331 13.11 -13.35 -5.38
N LYS A 332 14.26 -13.16 -4.71
CA LYS A 332 14.77 -14.11 -3.71
C LYS A 332 14.13 -13.81 -2.35
N GLY A 333 12.97 -14.40 -2.14
CA GLY A 333 12.16 -14.21 -0.93
C GLY A 333 10.99 -13.24 -1.14
N ASN A 334 10.30 -12.93 -0.06
CA ASN A 334 9.09 -12.12 -0.05
C ASN A 334 9.37 -10.61 -0.14
N ASN A 335 10.09 -10.20 -1.19
CA ASN A 335 10.64 -8.85 -1.31
C ASN A 335 9.62 -7.86 -1.90
N LEU A 336 8.51 -7.68 -1.19
CA LEU A 336 7.39 -6.79 -1.52
C LEU A 336 7.03 -5.91 -0.32
N ILE A 337 6.90 -4.61 -0.55
CA ILE A 337 6.26 -3.66 0.36
C ILE A 337 4.95 -3.20 -0.28
N CYS A 338 3.81 -3.56 0.31
CA CYS A 338 2.52 -3.03 -0.11
C CYS A 338 2.29 -1.62 0.43
N CYS A 339 1.82 -0.69 -0.39
CA CYS A 339 1.61 0.71 -0.04
C CYS A 339 0.24 1.17 -0.55
N MET A 340 -0.42 2.06 0.20
CA MET A 340 -1.84 2.40 0.01
C MET A 340 -2.73 1.15 -0.13
N SER A 341 -2.58 0.19 0.77
CA SER A 341 -3.17 -1.16 0.68
C SER A 341 -4.06 -1.49 1.87
N HIS A 342 -4.72 -0.46 2.42
CA HIS A 342 -5.56 -0.55 3.61
C HIS A 342 -7.00 -0.99 3.32
N SER A 343 -7.34 -1.24 2.06
CA SER A 343 -8.63 -1.82 1.73
C SER A 343 -8.79 -3.19 2.39
N SER A 344 -9.97 -3.48 2.95
CA SER A 344 -10.25 -4.83 3.46
C SER A 344 -10.23 -5.86 2.33
N ASP A 345 -10.48 -5.42 1.09
CA ASP A 345 -10.35 -6.24 -0.12
C ASP A 345 -8.92 -6.76 -0.28
N HIS A 346 -7.91 -5.90 -0.07
CA HIS A 346 -6.50 -6.27 -0.12
C HIS A 346 -6.09 -7.06 1.13
N ILE A 347 -6.39 -6.54 2.32
CA ILE A 347 -5.99 -7.14 3.60
C ILE A 347 -6.42 -8.61 3.69
N TYR A 348 -7.67 -8.90 3.35
CA TYR A 348 -8.22 -10.26 3.37
C TYR A 348 -7.99 -11.06 2.08
N SER A 349 -7.14 -10.57 1.17
CA SER A 349 -6.63 -11.30 -0.01
C SER A 349 -5.11 -11.52 0.02
N ALA A 350 -4.41 -11.08 1.06
CA ALA A 350 -2.95 -11.15 1.16
C ALA A 350 -2.46 -12.48 1.76
N LEU A 351 -2.20 -13.47 0.90
CA LEU A 351 -1.74 -14.81 1.30
C LEU A 351 -0.26 -14.81 1.67
N LYS A 352 0.58 -14.12 0.90
CA LYS A 352 2.04 -14.16 1.03
C LYS A 352 2.65 -12.83 1.42
N SER A 353 2.11 -11.71 0.95
CA SER A 353 2.68 -10.36 1.18
C SER A 353 2.86 -10.10 2.68
N ALA A 354 4.09 -9.87 3.11
CA ALA A 354 4.42 -9.77 4.53
C ALA A 354 4.63 -8.35 5.03
N VAL A 355 4.84 -7.35 4.18
CA VAL A 355 5.08 -5.97 4.61
C VAL A 355 4.07 -5.05 3.96
N ALA A 356 3.43 -4.21 4.75
CA ALA A 356 2.52 -3.19 4.27
C ALA A 356 2.72 -1.88 5.04
N ARG A 357 2.78 -0.74 4.33
CA ARG A 357 2.70 0.58 4.96
C ARG A 357 1.45 0.65 5.81
N ALA A 358 1.53 1.15 7.04
CA ALA A 358 0.42 1.22 7.99
C ALA A 358 -0.05 2.65 8.28
N SER A 359 0.40 3.62 7.49
CA SER A 359 0.13 5.05 7.68
C SER A 359 -0.14 5.75 6.35
N GLU A 360 -0.64 6.99 6.45
CA GLU A 360 -0.42 7.99 5.41
C GLU A 360 1.07 8.32 5.28
N ASP A 361 1.43 9.06 4.24
CA ASP A 361 2.77 9.60 4.09
C ASP A 361 3.15 10.49 5.28
N PHE A 362 4.38 10.32 5.77
CA PHE A 362 4.98 11.22 6.73
C PHE A 362 5.09 12.63 6.13
N MET A 363 4.55 13.64 6.80
CA MET A 363 4.54 15.03 6.34
C MET A 363 5.44 15.91 7.23
N PRO A 364 6.76 16.01 6.98
CA PRO A 364 7.71 16.70 7.84
C PRO A 364 7.44 18.20 7.93
N ARG A 365 6.82 18.79 6.90
CA ARG A 365 6.49 20.22 6.88
C ARG A 365 5.22 20.57 7.65
N GLU A 366 4.53 19.58 8.21
CA GLU A 366 3.30 19.75 8.97
C GLU A 366 3.54 19.36 10.44
N PRO A 367 3.92 20.32 11.32
CA PRO A 367 4.27 20.03 12.72
C PRO A 367 3.16 19.37 13.52
N THR A 368 1.89 19.63 13.17
CA THR A 368 0.72 19.03 13.83
C THR A 368 0.55 17.55 13.53
N LEU A 369 1.16 17.06 12.44
CA LEU A 369 1.02 15.68 11.99
C LEU A 369 2.08 14.73 12.57
N GLN A 370 3.12 15.24 13.24
CA GLN A 370 4.24 14.40 13.71
C GLN A 370 3.79 13.35 14.74
N THR A 371 3.11 13.79 15.80
CA THR A 371 2.56 12.89 16.82
C THR A 371 1.35 12.11 16.30
N LEU A 372 0.54 12.73 15.43
CA LEU A 372 -0.63 12.09 14.85
C LEU A 372 -0.25 10.91 13.95
N HIS A 373 0.83 11.04 13.17
CA HIS A 373 1.39 9.95 12.36
C HIS A 373 1.72 8.74 13.23
N ILE A 374 2.47 8.95 14.31
CA ILE A 374 2.86 7.87 15.23
C ILE A 374 1.65 7.26 15.94
N ALA A 375 0.67 8.07 16.35
CA ALA A 375 -0.56 7.55 16.93
C ALA A 375 -1.33 6.69 15.93
N ASN A 376 -1.60 7.21 14.74
CA ASN A 376 -2.35 6.51 13.69
C ASN A 376 -1.70 5.19 13.33
N VAL A 377 -0.39 5.19 13.07
CA VAL A 377 0.31 3.97 12.66
C VAL A 377 0.37 2.93 13.77
N ALA A 378 0.51 3.35 15.04
CA ALA A 378 0.49 2.44 16.18
C ALA A 378 -0.89 1.76 16.34
N PHE A 379 -1.98 2.51 16.20
CA PHE A 379 -3.33 1.95 16.25
C PHE A 379 -3.66 1.07 15.04
N ASN A 380 -3.30 1.50 13.83
CA ASN A 380 -3.49 0.69 12.61
C ASN A 380 -2.71 -0.64 12.70
N SER A 381 -1.54 -0.63 13.37
CA SER A 381 -0.73 -1.83 13.61
C SER A 381 -1.41 -2.87 14.51
N LEU A 382 -2.49 -2.54 15.24
CA LEU A 382 -3.25 -3.54 16.00
C LEU A 382 -3.91 -4.58 15.09
N LEU A 383 -4.55 -4.15 14.00
CA LEU A 383 -5.12 -5.05 13.01
C LEU A 383 -4.07 -5.49 11.99
N LEU A 384 -3.38 -4.53 11.38
CA LEU A 384 -2.44 -4.82 10.29
C LEU A 384 -1.27 -5.67 10.77
N GLY A 385 -0.83 -5.53 12.02
CA GLY A 385 0.28 -6.27 12.61
C GLY A 385 0.05 -7.78 12.73
N GLU A 386 -1.20 -8.25 12.69
CA GLU A 386 -1.49 -9.69 12.70
C GLU A 386 -1.49 -10.30 11.28
N ILE A 387 -1.40 -9.47 10.24
CA ILE A 387 -1.44 -9.90 8.82
C ILE A 387 -0.15 -9.51 8.09
N PHE A 388 0.46 -8.39 8.46
CA PHE A 388 1.66 -7.80 7.88
C PHE A 388 2.62 -7.37 9.00
N ILE A 389 3.89 -7.19 8.65
CA ILE A 389 4.86 -6.40 9.38
C ILE A 389 4.56 -4.94 9.01
N PRO A 390 4.09 -4.12 9.96
CA PRO A 390 3.71 -2.75 9.65
C PRO A 390 4.93 -1.91 9.29
N ASP A 391 4.94 -1.35 8.08
CA ASP A 391 5.90 -0.33 7.67
C ASP A 391 5.38 1.05 8.12
N TRP A 392 6.15 1.70 8.98
CA TRP A 392 5.77 2.97 9.64
C TRP A 392 6.15 4.21 8.83
N ASP A 393 6.49 4.00 7.57
CA ASP A 393 7.01 4.98 6.62
C ASP A 393 8.39 5.53 7.02
N MET A 394 9.02 6.18 6.05
CA MET A 394 10.25 6.95 6.17
C MET A 394 10.13 8.05 7.23
N PHE A 395 11.27 8.62 7.60
CA PHE A 395 11.36 9.87 8.34
C PHE A 395 12.59 10.68 7.93
N GLN A 396 12.58 11.98 8.21
CA GLN A 396 13.74 12.83 7.98
C GLN A 396 14.68 12.76 9.20
N SER A 397 15.91 12.31 9.00
CA SER A 397 16.94 12.24 10.05
C SER A 397 17.51 13.60 10.43
N LYS A 398 17.29 14.63 9.60
CA LYS A 398 17.61 16.03 9.86
C LYS A 398 16.33 16.84 10.04
N HIS A 399 15.64 16.61 11.14
CA HIS A 399 14.36 17.24 11.48
C HIS A 399 14.24 17.45 12.99
N GLU A 400 13.46 18.43 13.44
CA GLU A 400 13.29 18.71 14.87
C GLU A 400 12.67 17.53 15.65
N THR A 401 11.89 16.67 14.97
CA THR A 401 11.29 15.44 15.52
C THR A 401 12.06 14.16 15.17
N ALA A 402 13.28 14.26 14.61
CA ALA A 402 14.01 13.10 14.08
C ALA A 402 14.25 12.01 15.14
N GLU A 403 14.64 12.38 16.36
CA GLU A 403 14.86 11.42 17.45
C GLU A 403 13.56 10.68 17.84
N PHE A 404 12.44 11.42 17.91
CA PHE A 404 11.12 10.86 18.20
C PHE A 404 10.71 9.85 17.12
N HIS A 405 10.83 10.21 15.84
CA HIS A 405 10.47 9.34 14.73
C HIS A 405 11.40 8.12 14.61
N GLY A 406 12.70 8.32 14.80
CA GLY A 406 13.69 7.24 14.77
C GLY A 406 13.48 6.22 15.89
N ALA A 407 13.25 6.70 17.13
CA ALA A 407 12.95 5.83 18.26
C ALA A 407 11.63 5.05 18.07
N ALA A 408 10.58 5.71 17.59
CA ALA A 408 9.29 5.06 17.35
C ALA A 408 9.38 3.94 16.30
N ARG A 409 10.10 4.15 15.20
CA ARG A 409 10.33 3.13 14.16
C ARG A 409 11.23 2.00 14.62
N ALA A 410 12.22 2.29 15.47
CA ALA A 410 13.05 1.24 16.07
C ALA A 410 12.23 0.30 16.99
N LEU A 411 11.15 0.81 17.61
CA LEU A 411 10.24 0.02 18.45
C LEU A 411 9.14 -0.70 17.67
N SER A 412 8.88 -0.35 16.41
CA SER A 412 7.74 -0.90 15.65
C SER A 412 7.90 -2.35 15.24
N GLY A 413 9.14 -2.86 15.21
CA GLY A 413 9.47 -4.18 14.64
C GLY A 413 9.45 -4.22 13.11
N GLY A 414 9.21 -3.08 12.45
CA GLY A 414 9.23 -2.93 11.00
C GLY A 414 10.53 -2.35 10.46
N GLY A 415 10.54 -1.97 9.19
CA GLY A 415 11.69 -1.38 8.52
C GLY A 415 12.02 0.01 9.07
N VAL A 416 13.32 0.32 9.21
CA VAL A 416 13.80 1.65 9.59
C VAL A 416 14.59 2.24 8.44
N TYR A 417 14.02 3.24 7.79
CA TYR A 417 14.66 3.90 6.65
C TYR A 417 14.34 5.40 6.62
N VAL A 418 15.30 6.17 6.12
CA VAL A 418 15.19 7.63 6.02
C VAL A 418 14.78 8.05 4.61
N ARG A 419 14.47 9.33 4.43
CA ARG A 419 14.17 9.95 3.15
C ARG A 419 15.05 11.15 2.88
#